data_AF-L1PM26-F1
#
_entry.id   AF-L1PM26-F1
#
_cell.length_a   1.000
_cell.length_b   1.000
_cell.length_c   1.000
_cell.angle_alpha   90.00
_cell.angle_beta   90.00
_cell.angle_gamma   90.00
#
_symmetry.space_group_name_H-M   'P 1'
#
loop_
_entity.id
_entity.type
_entity.pdbx_description
1 polymer ?
#
loop_
_entity_poly.entity_id
_entity_poly.type
_entity_poly.pdbx_seq_one_letter_code
_entity_poly.pdbx_strand_id
1 'polypeptide(L)' 'MVKEKKLRGIHLYASPETKELFKELYDLRSIPRYMLIDEKGNIINANLPMPSDKNLKELITEKLIVLTNPKTQ' A
#
# COMPACT_ATOMS: atom_id res chain seq x y z
N MET A 1 -4.51 -20.81 -6.67
CA MET A 1 -3.93 -19.54 -7.19
C MET A 1 -2.59 -19.11 -6.58
N VAL A 2 -2.44 -18.83 -5.28
CA VAL A 2 -1.16 -18.32 -4.70
C VAL A 2 -0.02 -19.33 -4.88
N LYS A 3 -0.24 -20.57 -4.46
CA LYS A 3 0.74 -21.67 -4.59
C LYS A 3 1.01 -22.02 -6.06
N GLU A 4 -0.05 -22.20 -6.86
CA GLU A 4 0.07 -22.50 -8.30
C GLU A 4 0.86 -21.44 -9.08
N LYS A 5 0.62 -20.15 -8.80
CA LYS A 5 1.30 -19.04 -9.48
C LYS A 5 2.65 -18.67 -8.83
N LYS A 6 3.09 -19.41 -7.80
CA LYS A 6 4.34 -19.16 -7.06
C LYS A 6 4.51 -17.70 -6.63
N LEU A 7 3.42 -17.08 -6.14
CA LEU A 7 3.46 -15.68 -5.71
C LEU A 7 4.36 -15.55 -4.47
N ARG A 8 5.24 -14.55 -4.49
CA ARG A 8 6.14 -14.23 -3.38
C ARG A 8 5.49 -13.25 -2.39
N GLY A 9 6.12 -13.08 -1.24
CA GLY A 9 5.65 -12.17 -0.19
C GLY A 9 4.68 -12.82 0.78
N ILE A 10 4.07 -11.99 1.64
CA ILE A 10 3.10 -12.42 2.65
C ILE A 10 1.69 -12.25 2.06
N HIS A 11 0.89 -13.31 2.15
CA HIS A 11 -0.50 -13.33 1.70
C HIS A 11 -1.37 -13.65 2.90
N LEU A 12 -2.14 -12.67 3.38
CA LEU A 12 -3.03 -12.83 4.53
C LEU A 12 -4.48 -12.88 4.06
N TYR A 13 -5.30 -13.68 4.74
CA TYR A 13 -6.74 -13.71 4.54
C TYR A 13 -7.42 -13.11 5.77
N ALA A 14 -8.04 -11.94 5.59
CA ALA A 14 -8.74 -11.23 6.66
C ALA A 14 -10.09 -11.87 6.97
N SER A 15 -10.50 -11.82 8.25
CA SER A 15 -11.87 -12.16 8.66
C SER A 15 -12.89 -11.16 8.08
N PRO A 16 -14.20 -11.50 8.04
CA PRO A 16 -15.23 -10.57 7.58
C PRO A 16 -15.22 -9.22 8.34
N GLU A 17 -15.05 -9.26 9.66
CA GLU A 17 -15.03 -8.07 10.53
C GLU A 17 -13.84 -7.17 10.19
N THR A 18 -12.67 -7.80 10.01
CA THR A 18 -11.46 -7.08 9.60
C THR A 18 -11.64 -6.43 8.23
N LYS A 19 -12.27 -7.12 7.27
CA LYS A 19 -12.56 -6.55 5.95
C LYS A 19 -13.47 -5.33 6.04
N GLU A 20 -14.48 -5.35 6.90
CA GLU A 20 -15.38 -4.21 7.09
C GLU A 20 -14.65 -3.02 7.71
N LEU A 21 -13.83 -3.28 8.74
CA LEU A 21 -12.97 -2.27 9.35
C LEU A 21 -12.05 -1.59 8.31
N PHE A 22 -11.44 -2.38 7.41
CA PHE A 22 -10.61 -1.82 6.33
C PHE A 22 -11.40 -0.92 5.38
N LYS A 23 -12.65 -1.24 5.07
CA LYS A 23 -13.48 -0.38 4.19
C LYS A 23 -13.73 0.98 4.82
N GLU A 24 -14.07 1.00 6.11
CA GLU A 24 -14.35 2.23 6.84
C GLU A 24 -13.07 3.07 7.02
N LEU A 25 -11.98 2.46 7.52
CA LEU A 25 -10.75 3.19 7.84
C LEU A 25 -10.07 3.81 6.63
N TYR A 26 -10.18 3.19 5.45
CA TYR A 26 -9.46 3.63 4.24
C TYR A 26 -10.36 4.05 3.09
N ASP A 27 -11.67 4.19 3.34
CA ASP A 27 -12.69 4.54 2.34
C ASP A 27 -12.53 3.68 1.07
N LEU A 28 -12.51 2.35 1.27
CA LEU A 28 -12.30 1.38 0.18
C LEU A 28 -13.56 1.21 -0.65
N ARG A 29 -13.74 2.09 -1.63
CA ARG A 29 -14.87 2.06 -2.57
C ARG A 29 -14.72 0.99 -3.65
N SER A 30 -13.49 0.56 -3.95
CA SER A 30 -13.20 -0.45 -4.97
C SER A 30 -11.91 -1.23 -4.65
N ILE A 31 -11.80 -2.42 -5.24
CA ILE A 31 -10.60 -3.26 -5.20
C ILE A 31 -10.11 -3.53 -6.63
N PRO A 32 -8.78 -3.71 -6.86
CA PRO A 32 -7.71 -3.72 -5.86
C PRO A 32 -7.30 -2.32 -5.38
N ARG A 33 -6.79 -2.25 -4.13
CA ARG A 33 -6.20 -1.03 -3.53
C ARG A 33 -4.72 -1.26 -3.24
N TYR A 34 -3.90 -0.26 -3.51
CA TYR A 34 -2.46 -0.28 -3.25
C TYR A 34 -2.08 0.80 -2.25
N MET A 35 -1.20 0.46 -1.30
CA MET A 35 -0.77 1.34 -0.22
C MET A 35 0.75 1.24 -0.06
N LEU A 36 1.38 2.34 0.32
CA LEU A 36 2.80 2.42 0.67
C LEU A 36 2.93 2.54 2.18
N ILE A 37 3.73 1.65 2.77
CA ILE A 37 4.00 1.59 4.21
C ILE A 37 5.51 1.62 4.41
N ASP A 38 5.98 2.34 5.42
CA ASP A 38 7.40 2.37 5.81
C ASP A 38 7.80 1.16 6.69
N GLU A 39 9.09 1.06 7.00
CA GLU A 39 9.63 0.01 7.88
C GLU A 39 9.14 0.05 9.33
N LYS A 40 8.61 1.21 9.78
CA LYS A 40 8.07 1.42 11.12
C LYS A 40 6.57 1.11 11.19
N GLY A 41 5.95 0.80 10.05
CA GLY A 41 4.52 0.53 9.94
C GLY A 41 3.64 1.75 9.69
N ASN A 42 4.22 2.92 9.39
CA ASN A 42 3.45 4.12 9.05
C ASN A 42 2.99 4.07 7.60
N ILE A 43 1.74 4.48 7.36
CA ILE A 43 1.18 4.58 6.01
C ILE A 43 1.67 5.89 5.37
N ILE A 44 2.58 5.76 4.41
CA ILE A 44 3.11 6.90 3.64
C ILE A 44 2.05 7.38 2.64
N ASN A 45 1.37 6.44 1.98
CA ASN A 45 0.30 6.75 1.04
C ASN A 45 -0.72 5.62 0.98
N ALA A 46 -1.97 5.92 1.34
CA ALA A 46 -3.06 4.97 1.34
C ALA A 46 -3.71 4.75 -0.04
N ASN A 47 -3.39 5.53 -1.07
CA ASN A 47 -4.03 5.51 -2.39
C ASN A 47 -2.99 5.59 -3.52
N LEU A 48 -2.28 4.49 -3.75
CA LEU A 48 -1.32 4.39 -4.84
C LEU A 48 -1.99 3.95 -6.17
N PRO A 49 -1.41 4.36 -7.32
CA PRO A 49 -1.76 3.79 -8.61
C PRO A 49 -1.35 2.31 -8.68
N MET A 50 -1.76 1.65 -9.77
CA MET A 50 -1.45 0.24 -9.99
C MET A 50 0.08 -0.02 -10.03
N PRO A 51 0.56 -1.19 -9.56
CA PRO A 51 1.96 -1.58 -9.64
C PRO A 51 2.57 -1.57 -11.04
N SER A 52 1.74 -1.71 -12.07
CA SER A 52 2.14 -1.66 -13.47
C SER A 52 2.24 -0.24 -14.03
N ASP A 53 1.82 0.77 -13.27
CA ASP A 53 1.94 2.17 -13.69
C ASP A 53 3.43 2.56 -13.80
N LYS A 54 3.80 3.16 -14.93
CA LYS A 54 5.17 3.57 -15.21
C LYS A 54 5.67 4.61 -14.22
N ASN A 55 4.76 5.46 -13.73
CA ASN A 55 5.09 6.60 -12.86
C ASN A 55 5.16 6.20 -11.38
N LEU A 56 4.85 4.93 -11.04
CA LEU A 56 4.85 4.49 -9.64
C LEU A 56 6.24 4.60 -9.00
N LYS A 57 7.31 4.30 -9.74
CA LYS A 57 8.68 4.37 -9.20
C LYS A 57 9.08 5.79 -8.81
N GLU A 58 8.71 6.76 -9.64
CA GLU A 58 8.96 8.19 -9.39
C GLU A 58 8.17 8.65 -8.16
N LEU A 59 6.88 8.27 -8.09
CA LEU A 59 6.02 8.59 -6.95
C LEU A 59 6.55 7.99 -5.62
N ILE A 60 7.01 6.74 -5.63
CA ILE A 60 7.61 6.11 -4.44
C ILE A 60 8.89 6.86 -4.05
N THR A 61 9.75 7.16 -5.02
CA THR A 61 11.02 7.85 -4.78
C THR A 61 10.80 9.25 -4.19
N GLU A 62 9.87 10.03 -4.74
CA GLU A 62 9.48 11.33 -4.21
C GLU A 62 9.00 11.23 -2.76
N LYS A 63 8.08 10.30 -2.46
CA LYS A 63 7.52 10.13 -1.12
C LYS A 63 8.53 9.63 -0.10
N LEU A 64 9.50 8.81 -0.51
CA LEU A 64 10.59 8.35 0.36
C LEU A 64 11.62 9.46 0.62
N ILE A 65 11.95 10.29 -0.38
CA ILE A 65 12.88 11.41 -0.23
C ILE A 65 12.36 12.42 0.82
N VAL A 66 11.06 12.71 0.81
CA VAL A 66 10.43 13.62 1.78
C VAL A 66 10.60 13.12 3.23
N LEU A 67 10.57 11.80 3.46
CA LEU A 67 10.75 11.22 4.81
C LEU A 67 12.21 11.27 5.29
N THR A 68 13.16 11.35 4.35
CA THR A 68 14.60 11.45 4.66
C THR A 68 15.12 12.89 4.83
N ASN A 69 14.28 13.90 4.59
CA ASN A 69 14.67 15.31 4.67
C ASN A 69 14.02 16.01 5.88
N PRO A 70 14.76 16.25 6.98
CA PRO A 70 14.23 16.86 8.21
C PRO A 70 13.96 18.38 8.10
N LYS A 71 13.87 18.95 6.89
CA LYS A 71 13.68 20.40 6.66
C LYS A 71 12.35 20.79 6.02
N THR A 72 11.39 19.86 5.95
CA THR A 72 10.02 20.16 5.51
C THR A 72 9.04 19.79 6.61
N GLN A 73 9.15 20.50 7.74
CA GLN A 73 8.07 20.79 8.67
C GLN A 73 8.35 22.13 9.35
#